data_AF-A0A9N9YNJ4-F1
#
_entry.id   AF-A0A9N9YNJ4-F1
#
_cell.length_a   1.000
_cell.length_b   1.000
_cell.length_c   1.000
_cell.angle_alpha   90.00
_cell.angle_beta   90.00
_cell.angle_gamma   90.00
#
_symmetry.space_group_name_H-M   'P 1'
#
loop_
_entity.id
_entity.type
_entity.pdbx_description
1 polymer ?
#
loop_
_entity_poly.entity_id
_entity_poly.type
_entity_poly.pdbx_seq_one_letter_code
_entity_poly.pdbx_strand_id
1 'polypeptide(L)'
;MLSLTSTLTQEQLMMCPGRIPAFSFSERKWGLFEVTGIGPVQLDGSIFHTSLMLDKTYKDMLLSLVRMQSPKSGEAFGDIIKGKSQGVVFLLHGEPGVGKTLTAETIADSCGRPLLRINADNLINSPESVENALGRALNLSERWKAVALIDEADIFLEQRSRYCNTRNSFVTAFLRILEYYRGILFLTTNRVNSFDRALKSRIQVAIHYPALDAKSRKELWQIFLSKASATGQPKDAWADIAEKLASQVLNGRQIRDSVRIAQASALGEGTEIETRHLYNALRLLRKFEDEFENGRLEEDQPRKRARYLDKNEYEDEDEDEDEDEDEDEDEDEDEDEDEDEDEDEDEDEDEDEDEES
;
A
#
# COMPACT_ATOMS: atom_id res chain seq x y z
N MET A 1 7.54 48.80 7.22
CA MET A 1 7.92 47.37 7.18
C MET A 1 8.47 47.00 8.55
N LEU A 2 7.77 46.15 9.30
CA LEU A 2 8.35 45.57 10.51
C LEU A 2 9.48 44.63 10.07
N SER A 3 10.67 44.83 10.63
CA SER A 3 11.77 43.89 10.44
C SER A 3 11.36 42.56 11.08
N LEU A 4 11.59 41.42 10.41
CA LEU A 4 11.35 40.08 10.96
C LEU A 4 12.14 39.77 12.24
N THR A 5 13.00 40.70 12.68
CA THR A 5 13.85 40.59 13.86
C THR A 5 13.45 41.48 15.04
N SER A 6 12.43 42.35 14.91
CA SER A 6 11.96 43.18 16.03
C SER A 6 10.86 42.45 16.81
N THR A 7 11.07 42.26 18.11
CA THR A 7 10.04 41.79 19.04
C THR A 7 8.84 42.74 19.03
N LEU A 8 7.65 42.20 18.79
CA LEU A 8 6.40 42.98 18.78
C LEU A 8 6.10 43.51 20.20
N THR A 9 5.54 44.73 20.28
CA THR A 9 5.00 45.24 21.55
C THR A 9 3.72 44.50 21.95
N GLN A 10 3.32 44.58 23.22
CA GLN A 10 2.09 43.93 23.71
C GLN A 10 0.83 44.43 22.97
N GLU A 11 0.76 45.73 22.65
CA GLU A 11 -0.32 46.31 21.85
C GLU A 11 -0.32 45.75 20.41
N GLN A 12 0.85 45.56 19.81
CA GLN A 12 0.96 44.95 18.48
C GLN A 12 0.56 43.47 18.49
N LEU A 13 0.89 42.73 19.54
CA LEU A 13 0.44 41.33 19.72
C LEU A 13 -1.08 41.23 19.83
N MET A 14 -1.72 42.16 20.54
CA MET A 14 -3.19 42.24 20.66
C MET A 14 -3.88 42.50 19.30
N MET A 15 -3.19 43.15 18.36
CA MET A 15 -3.68 43.38 17.00
C MET A 15 -3.41 42.22 16.04
N CYS A 16 -2.58 41.25 16.44
CA CYS A 16 -2.30 40.09 15.59
C CYS A 16 -3.50 39.12 15.58
N PRO A 17 -3.82 38.52 14.43
CA PRO A 17 -4.89 37.53 14.37
C PRO A 17 -4.49 36.31 15.19
N GLY A 18 -5.37 35.87 16.11
CA GLY A 18 -5.15 34.66 16.92
C GLY A 18 -5.20 33.36 16.11
N ARG A 19 -5.59 33.44 14.83
CA ARG A 19 -5.61 32.33 13.89
C ARG A 19 -4.93 32.70 12.59
N ILE A 20 -4.18 31.76 12.02
CA ILE A 20 -3.51 31.93 10.73
C ILE A 20 -4.00 30.88 9.72
N PRO A 21 -4.09 31.22 8.42
CA PRO A 21 -4.33 30.23 7.39
C PRO A 21 -3.11 29.30 7.27
N ALA A 22 -3.33 28.00 7.38
CA ALA A 22 -2.32 26.99 7.13
C ALA A 22 -2.93 25.76 6.44
N PHE A 23 -2.09 24.85 5.98
CA PHE A 23 -2.52 23.60 5.37
C PHE A 23 -2.22 22.42 6.29
N SER A 24 -3.22 21.59 6.53
CA SER A 24 -3.04 20.32 7.23
C SER A 24 -2.57 19.26 6.24
N PHE A 25 -1.38 18.70 6.45
CA PHE A 25 -0.89 17.56 5.65
C PHE A 25 -1.74 16.30 5.88
N SER A 26 -2.20 16.08 7.11
CA SER A 26 -3.02 14.92 7.47
C SER A 26 -4.40 14.96 6.83
N GLU A 27 -5.05 16.13 6.82
CA GLU A 27 -6.40 16.29 6.23
C GLU A 27 -6.36 16.71 4.76
N ARG A 28 -5.19 17.14 4.28
CA ARG A 28 -4.94 17.68 2.93
C ARG A 28 -5.84 18.88 2.58
N LYS A 29 -6.10 19.75 3.55
CA LYS A 29 -7.01 20.91 3.42
C LYS A 29 -6.41 22.16 4.03
N TRP A 30 -6.81 23.30 3.48
CA TRP A 30 -6.56 24.61 4.07
C TRP A 30 -7.56 24.89 5.19
N GLY A 31 -7.08 25.50 6.27
CA GLY A 31 -7.88 25.86 7.43
C GLY A 31 -7.27 27.01 8.21
N LEU A 32 -7.99 27.47 9.24
CA LEU A 32 -7.51 28.46 10.19
C LEU A 32 -7.03 27.76 11.46
N PHE A 33 -5.78 27.98 11.83
CA PHE A 33 -5.12 27.32 12.97
C PHE A 33 -4.81 28.33 14.06
N GLU A 34 -5.01 27.95 15.32
CA GLU A 34 -4.72 28.80 16.47
C GLU A 34 -3.21 28.96 16.64
N VAL A 35 -2.75 30.21 16.74
CA VAL A 35 -1.32 30.52 16.87
C VAL A 35 -0.72 29.91 18.14
N THR A 36 -1.51 29.79 19.20
CA THR A 36 -1.14 29.15 20.47
C THR A 36 -0.82 27.66 20.34
N GLY A 37 -1.34 26.99 19.30
CA GLY A 37 -1.08 25.59 19.01
C GLY A 37 0.13 25.35 18.09
N ILE A 38 0.80 26.42 17.61
CA ILE A 38 1.93 26.31 16.70
C ILE A 38 3.22 26.20 17.50
N GLY A 39 3.98 25.14 17.23
CA GLY A 39 5.30 24.93 17.83
C GLY A 39 6.26 24.26 16.83
N PRO A 40 7.53 24.10 17.23
CA PRO A 40 8.48 23.30 16.46
C PRO A 40 7.95 21.88 16.26
N VAL A 41 8.10 21.36 15.05
CA VAL A 41 7.74 19.97 14.75
C VAL A 41 8.67 19.05 15.54
N GLN A 42 8.09 18.12 16.30
CA GLN A 42 8.84 17.07 16.98
C GLN A 42 9.10 15.96 15.95
N LEU A 43 10.38 15.82 15.58
CA LEU A 43 10.84 14.83 14.63
C LEU A 43 11.53 13.68 15.38
N ASP A 44 11.21 12.43 15.06
CA ASP A 44 11.82 11.23 15.64
C ASP A 44 12.51 10.36 14.56
N GLY A 45 13.64 10.87 14.05
CA GLY A 45 14.48 10.15 13.10
C GLY A 45 15.10 8.85 13.65
N SER A 46 14.96 8.54 14.94
CA SER A 46 15.53 7.33 15.54
C SER A 46 14.88 6.06 14.99
N ILE A 47 13.61 6.14 14.56
CA ILE A 47 12.83 4.98 14.08
C ILE A 47 13.44 4.40 12.80
N PHE A 48 13.93 5.26 11.90
CA PHE A 48 14.59 4.82 10.65
C PHE A 48 15.78 3.91 10.92
N HIS A 49 16.57 4.24 11.95
CA HIS A 49 17.77 3.48 12.30
C HIS A 49 17.45 2.25 13.14
N THR A 50 16.47 2.32 14.05
CA THR A 50 16.28 1.33 15.12
C THR A 50 15.15 0.33 14.89
N SER A 51 14.16 0.66 14.04
CA SER A 51 12.91 -0.12 13.90
C SER A 51 12.63 -0.60 12.48
N LEU A 52 13.29 -0.02 11.46
CA LEU A 52 13.13 -0.45 10.08
C LEU A 52 14.11 -1.59 9.74
N MET A 53 13.57 -2.76 9.38
CA MET A 53 14.35 -3.96 8.99
C MET A 53 14.80 -3.85 7.53
N LEU A 54 15.74 -2.95 7.29
CA LEU A 54 16.36 -2.73 5.98
C LEU A 54 17.88 -2.73 6.14
N ASP A 55 18.59 -3.34 5.20
CA ASP A 55 20.05 -3.37 5.23
C ASP A 55 20.63 -1.95 5.26
N LYS A 56 21.77 -1.81 5.93
CA LYS A 56 22.46 -0.52 6.10
C LYS A 56 22.75 0.14 4.75
N THR A 57 23.12 -0.63 3.72
CA THR A 57 23.44 -0.12 2.39
C THR A 57 22.24 0.59 1.77
N TYR A 58 21.05 -0.01 1.86
CA TYR A 58 19.82 0.62 1.36
C TYR A 58 19.46 1.85 2.20
N LYS A 59 19.61 1.80 3.53
CA LYS A 59 19.36 2.95 4.41
C LYS A 59 20.25 4.15 4.06
N ASP A 60 21.55 3.91 3.87
CA ASP A 60 22.53 4.95 3.55
C ASP A 60 22.29 5.54 2.15
N MET A 61 21.94 4.69 1.17
CA MET A 61 21.56 5.14 -0.18
C MET A 61 20.30 6.01 -0.15
N LEU A 62 19.23 5.58 0.52
CA LEU A 62 17.98 6.31 0.64
C LEU A 62 18.21 7.70 1.27
N LEU A 63 18.93 7.75 2.39
CA LEU A 63 19.27 9.02 3.05
C LEU A 63 20.11 9.92 2.14
N SER A 64 21.08 9.37 1.43
CA SER A 64 21.97 10.13 0.55
C SER A 64 21.18 10.79 -0.59
N LEU A 65 20.30 10.04 -1.25
CA LEU A 65 19.48 10.56 -2.36
C LEU A 65 18.49 11.64 -1.89
N VAL A 66 17.85 11.44 -0.73
CA VAL A 66 16.91 12.44 -0.16
C VAL A 66 17.62 13.70 0.33
N ARG A 67 18.84 13.56 0.88
CA ARG A 67 19.67 14.69 1.32
C ARG A 67 20.28 15.44 0.14
N MET A 68 20.62 14.76 -0.95
CA MET A 68 21.09 15.41 -2.18
C MET A 68 20.07 16.42 -2.71
N GLN A 69 18.77 16.12 -2.55
CA GLN A 69 17.66 17.02 -2.91
C GLN A 69 17.45 18.18 -1.92
N SER A 70 18.33 18.35 -0.93
CA SER A 70 18.22 19.42 0.07
C SER A 70 18.76 20.72 -0.51
N PRO A 71 18.13 21.88 -0.25
CA PRO A 71 18.60 23.17 -0.74
C PRO A 71 19.99 23.60 -0.23
N LYS A 72 20.53 22.91 0.78
CA LYS A 72 21.89 23.13 1.31
C LYS A 72 22.96 22.36 0.54
N SER A 73 22.56 21.37 -0.23
CA SER A 73 23.42 20.62 -1.13
C SER A 73 23.64 21.52 -2.34
N GLY A 74 24.88 21.98 -2.55
CA GLY A 74 25.24 22.77 -3.74
C GLY A 74 24.84 22.05 -5.03
N GLU A 75 24.84 22.76 -6.16
CA GLU A 75 24.40 22.28 -7.49
C GLU A 75 24.85 20.83 -7.75
N ALA A 76 23.97 19.88 -7.44
CA ALA A 76 24.16 18.48 -7.78
C ALA A 76 24.04 18.34 -9.30
N PHE A 77 24.75 17.36 -9.86
CA PHE A 77 24.81 17.07 -11.28
C PHE A 77 23.40 17.02 -11.87
N GLY A 78 22.99 18.12 -12.52
CA GLY A 78 21.69 18.25 -13.15
C GLY A 78 21.72 17.58 -14.53
N ASP A 79 20.59 17.01 -14.93
CA ASP A 79 20.40 16.45 -16.26
C ASP A 79 20.86 17.45 -17.35
N ILE A 80 21.47 16.95 -18.43
CA ILE A 80 22.09 17.76 -19.51
C ILE A 80 21.07 18.75 -20.12
N ILE A 81 19.78 18.43 -20.01
CA ILE A 81 18.67 19.27 -20.43
C ILE A 81 18.09 19.99 -19.20
N LYS A 82 18.22 21.33 -19.16
CA LYS A 82 17.53 22.17 -18.18
C LYS A 82 16.02 21.90 -18.21
N GLY A 83 15.52 21.26 -17.16
CA GLY A 83 14.08 21.06 -16.91
C GLY A 83 13.56 19.63 -17.00
N LYS A 84 14.39 18.63 -17.38
CA LYS A 84 14.05 17.20 -17.29
C LYS A 84 14.60 16.56 -16.01
N SER A 85 13.79 15.70 -15.39
CA SER A 85 14.12 14.74 -14.32
C SER A 85 15.18 15.17 -13.29
N GLN A 86 14.84 16.12 -12.42
CA GLN A 86 15.59 16.33 -11.17
C GLN A 86 14.92 15.68 -9.95
N GLY A 87 13.74 15.07 -10.10
CA GLY A 87 13.07 14.38 -9.00
C GLY A 87 13.69 13.00 -8.74
N VAL A 88 13.52 12.49 -7.52
CA VAL A 88 13.91 11.12 -7.16
C VAL A 88 12.64 10.33 -6.88
N VAL A 89 12.43 9.27 -7.66
CA VAL A 89 11.29 8.36 -7.52
C VAL A 89 11.77 7.02 -6.99
N PHE A 90 11.24 6.62 -5.85
CA PHE A 90 11.47 5.35 -5.19
C PHE A 90 10.25 4.44 -5.35
N LEU A 91 10.46 3.19 -5.74
CA LEU A 91 9.44 2.15 -5.71
C LEU A 91 9.75 1.17 -4.58
N LEU A 92 8.83 0.99 -3.65
CA LEU A 92 8.90 0.02 -2.56
C LEU A 92 7.86 -1.07 -2.82
N HIS A 93 8.29 -2.31 -3.05
CA HIS A 93 7.38 -3.41 -3.39
C HIS A 93 7.65 -4.66 -2.54
N GLY A 94 6.61 -5.42 -2.23
CA GLY A 94 6.71 -6.62 -1.39
C GLY A 94 5.41 -6.90 -0.65
N GLU A 95 5.43 -7.86 0.26
CA GLU A 95 4.24 -8.29 1.01
C GLU A 95 3.67 -7.18 1.92
N PRO A 96 2.37 -7.21 2.24
CA PRO A 96 1.78 -6.27 3.20
C PRO A 96 2.43 -6.40 4.59
N GLY A 97 2.61 -5.27 5.28
CA GLY A 97 3.08 -5.27 6.67
C GLY A 97 4.60 -5.40 6.89
N VAL A 98 5.42 -5.35 5.84
CA VAL A 98 6.90 -5.44 5.91
C VAL A 98 7.64 -4.10 6.07
N GLY A 99 6.92 -2.97 6.23
CA GLY A 99 7.54 -1.66 6.51
C GLY A 99 7.75 -0.73 5.31
N LYS A 100 7.11 -0.98 4.16
CA LYS A 100 7.17 -0.11 2.97
C LYS A 100 6.75 1.34 3.27
N THR A 101 5.53 1.55 3.75
CA THR A 101 4.99 2.87 4.11
C THR A 101 5.83 3.53 5.22
N LEU A 102 6.23 2.73 6.22
CA LEU A 102 7.07 3.19 7.33
C LEU A 102 8.42 3.73 6.85
N THR A 103 8.97 3.19 5.77
CA THR A 103 10.24 3.66 5.21
C THR A 103 10.14 5.11 4.75
N ALA A 104 9.10 5.46 3.99
CA ALA A 104 8.89 6.83 3.53
C ALA A 104 8.64 7.80 4.70
N GLU A 105 7.83 7.38 5.68
CA GLU A 105 7.54 8.15 6.89
C GLU A 105 8.81 8.47 7.67
N THR A 106 9.61 7.46 7.96
CA THR A 106 10.82 7.59 8.79
C THR A 106 11.95 8.31 8.06
N ILE A 107 12.02 8.24 6.73
CA ILE A 107 12.96 9.05 5.92
C ILE A 107 12.58 10.52 5.93
N ALA A 108 11.29 10.83 5.76
CA ALA A 108 10.81 12.21 5.81
C ALA A 108 11.16 12.85 7.16
N ASP A 109 10.92 12.10 8.23
CA ASP A 109 11.22 12.50 9.60
C ASP A 109 12.73 12.68 9.84
N SER A 110 13.55 11.70 9.46
CA SER A 110 15.02 11.74 9.57
C SER A 110 15.67 12.88 8.77
N CYS A 111 15.00 13.35 7.72
CA CYS A 111 15.47 14.45 6.88
C CYS A 111 14.81 15.80 7.24
N GLY A 112 13.91 15.83 8.24
CA GLY A 112 13.17 17.03 8.63
C GLY A 112 12.30 17.61 7.52
N ARG A 113 11.69 16.75 6.72
CA ARG A 113 10.80 17.12 5.61
C ARG A 113 9.36 16.73 5.95
N PRO A 114 8.36 17.55 5.57
CA PRO A 114 6.96 17.13 5.66
C PRO A 114 6.69 15.89 4.81
N LEU A 115 5.75 15.06 5.23
CA LEU A 115 5.26 13.93 4.45
C LEU A 115 3.87 14.25 3.89
N LEU A 116 3.73 14.19 2.56
CA LEU A 116 2.44 14.27 1.88
C LEU A 116 2.00 12.87 1.45
N ARG A 117 1.10 12.25 2.20
CA ARG A 117 0.52 10.95 1.87
C ARG A 117 -0.68 11.10 0.94
N ILE A 118 -0.69 10.28 -0.10
CA ILE A 118 -1.70 10.24 -1.15
C ILE A 118 -2.14 8.78 -1.29
N ASN A 119 -3.42 8.49 -1.05
CA ASN A 119 -3.96 7.15 -1.28
C ASN A 119 -4.38 7.06 -2.75
N ALA A 120 -3.90 6.03 -3.46
CA ALA A 120 -4.18 5.84 -4.87
C ALA A 120 -5.69 5.75 -5.15
N ASP A 121 -6.44 5.01 -4.33
CA ASP A 121 -7.88 4.77 -4.50
C ASP A 121 -8.71 6.07 -4.58
N ASN A 122 -8.32 7.09 -3.82
CA ASN A 122 -9.03 8.38 -3.80
C ASN A 122 -8.86 9.20 -5.08
N LEU A 123 -7.96 8.79 -5.98
CA LEU A 123 -7.67 9.49 -7.23
C LEU A 123 -8.44 8.88 -8.42
N ILE A 124 -8.92 7.64 -8.29
CA ILE A 124 -9.37 6.81 -9.43
C ILE A 124 -10.85 7.07 -9.70
N ASN A 125 -11.16 8.29 -10.15
CA ASN A 125 -12.49 8.66 -10.63
C ASN A 125 -12.49 8.81 -12.16
N SER A 126 -11.59 9.65 -12.69
CA SER A 126 -11.39 9.84 -14.12
C SER A 126 -9.93 10.23 -14.41
N PRO A 127 -9.40 10.00 -15.63
CA PRO A 127 -8.00 10.31 -15.93
C PRO A 127 -7.66 11.78 -15.75
N GLU A 128 -8.58 12.67 -16.12
CA GLU A 128 -8.46 14.12 -15.88
C GLU A 128 -8.46 14.45 -14.38
N SER A 129 -9.27 13.75 -13.59
CA SER A 129 -9.27 13.90 -12.13
C SER A 129 -7.94 13.45 -11.53
N VAL A 130 -7.33 12.37 -12.03
CA VAL A 130 -5.98 11.94 -11.65
C VAL A 130 -4.96 13.03 -12.00
N GLU A 131 -4.94 13.53 -13.23
CA GLU A 131 -4.00 14.58 -13.65
C GLU A 131 -4.12 15.84 -12.76
N ASN A 132 -5.35 16.29 -12.51
CA ASN A 132 -5.60 17.48 -11.69
C ASN A 132 -5.34 17.27 -10.20
N ALA A 133 -5.76 16.15 -9.62
CA ALA A 133 -5.61 15.89 -8.19
C ALA A 133 -4.15 15.53 -7.84
N LEU A 134 -3.55 14.61 -8.59
CA LEU A 134 -2.18 14.20 -8.37
C LEU A 134 -1.20 15.32 -8.77
N GLY A 135 -1.45 16.01 -9.88
CA GLY A 135 -0.65 17.16 -10.29
C GLY A 135 -0.62 18.27 -9.24
N ARG A 136 -1.78 18.63 -8.66
CA ARG A 136 -1.85 19.60 -7.56
C ARG A 136 -1.11 19.12 -6.31
N ALA A 137 -1.31 17.86 -5.91
CA ALA A 137 -0.66 17.30 -4.73
C ALA A 137 0.87 17.27 -4.88
N LEU A 138 1.37 16.83 -6.03
CA LEU A 138 2.80 16.79 -6.30
C LEU A 138 3.41 18.18 -6.44
N ASN A 139 2.72 19.13 -7.09
CA ASN A 139 3.17 20.52 -7.13
C ASN A 139 3.31 21.13 -5.72
N LEU A 140 2.35 20.81 -4.84
CA LEU A 140 2.39 21.22 -3.44
C LEU A 140 3.59 20.60 -2.69
N SER A 141 3.83 19.30 -2.91
CA SER A 141 4.97 18.60 -2.31
C SER A 141 6.31 19.22 -2.74
N GLU A 142 6.44 19.61 -4.01
CA GLU A 142 7.64 20.26 -4.54
C GLU A 142 7.87 21.63 -3.88
N ARG A 143 6.82 22.48 -3.83
CA ARG A 143 6.90 23.82 -3.22
C ARG A 143 7.31 23.77 -1.76
N TRP A 144 6.84 22.77 -1.02
CA TRP A 144 7.16 22.60 0.40
C TRP A 144 8.36 21.70 0.66
N LYS A 145 9.03 21.21 -0.41
CA LYS A 145 10.16 20.28 -0.31
C LYS A 145 9.81 19.02 0.51
N ALA A 146 8.54 18.67 0.50
CA ALA A 146 7.98 17.52 1.19
C ALA A 146 8.35 16.22 0.46
N VAL A 147 8.37 15.13 1.22
CA VAL A 147 8.38 13.78 0.65
C VAL A 147 6.93 13.45 0.28
N ALA A 148 6.67 13.16 -0.99
CA ALA A 148 5.39 12.62 -1.42
C ALA A 148 5.39 11.09 -1.30
N LEU A 149 4.29 10.53 -0.81
CA LEU A 149 4.08 9.10 -0.70
C LEU A 149 2.76 8.75 -1.38
N ILE A 150 2.79 7.94 -2.43
CA ILE A 150 1.60 7.33 -3.01
C ILE A 150 1.55 5.89 -2.50
N ASP A 151 0.60 5.64 -1.60
CA ASP A 151 0.42 4.33 -0.98
C ASP A 151 -0.52 3.47 -1.85
N GLU A 152 -0.20 2.19 -1.97
CA GLU A 152 -1.00 1.20 -2.73
C GLU A 152 -1.18 1.60 -4.19
N ALA A 153 -0.10 2.03 -4.83
CA ALA A 153 -0.06 2.52 -6.21
C ALA A 153 -0.26 1.42 -7.28
N ASP A 154 -0.82 0.26 -6.92
CA ASP A 154 -0.94 -0.95 -7.76
C ASP A 154 -1.53 -0.64 -9.14
N ILE A 155 -2.61 0.14 -9.17
CA ILE A 155 -3.36 0.49 -10.39
C ILE A 155 -2.53 1.36 -11.34
N PHE A 156 -1.62 2.19 -10.81
CA PHE A 156 -0.74 3.04 -11.61
C PHE A 156 0.50 2.31 -12.12
N LEU A 157 0.86 1.20 -11.48
CA LEU A 157 2.08 0.46 -11.75
C LEU A 157 1.86 -0.75 -12.66
N GLU A 158 0.63 -1.25 -12.75
CA GLU A 158 0.27 -2.44 -13.52
C GLU A 158 0.51 -2.29 -15.03
N GLN A 159 0.89 -3.38 -15.69
CA GLN A 159 1.04 -3.41 -17.15
C GLN A 159 -0.26 -3.05 -17.87
N ARG A 160 -0.12 -2.19 -18.88
CA ARG A 160 -1.22 -1.82 -19.76
C ARG A 160 -1.74 -3.04 -20.53
N SER A 161 -3.06 -3.19 -20.56
CA SER A 161 -3.77 -4.30 -21.22
C SER A 161 -4.60 -3.78 -22.38
N ARG A 162 -4.63 -4.50 -23.51
CA ARG A 162 -5.46 -4.11 -24.67
C ARG A 162 -6.96 -4.04 -24.37
N TYR A 163 -7.41 -4.72 -23.31
CA TYR A 163 -8.82 -4.85 -22.96
C TYR A 163 -9.30 -3.82 -21.92
N CYS A 164 -8.41 -3.00 -21.34
CA CYS A 164 -8.78 -2.08 -20.26
C CYS A 164 -8.34 -0.63 -20.56
N ASN A 165 -9.13 0.06 -21.40
CA ASN A 165 -8.83 1.44 -21.81
C ASN A 165 -8.81 2.43 -20.66
N THR A 166 -9.75 2.32 -19.71
CA THR A 166 -9.83 3.22 -18.55
C THR A 166 -8.57 3.09 -17.69
N ARG A 167 -8.15 1.88 -17.32
CA ARG A 167 -6.92 1.68 -16.54
C ARG A 167 -5.68 2.17 -17.27
N ASN A 168 -5.57 1.90 -18.57
CA ASN A 168 -4.44 2.37 -19.37
C ASN A 168 -4.34 3.89 -19.39
N SER A 169 -5.47 4.60 -19.39
CA SER A 169 -5.49 6.06 -19.33
C SER A 169 -5.00 6.59 -17.97
N PHE A 170 -5.30 5.91 -16.85
CA PHE A 170 -4.72 6.25 -15.53
C PHE A 170 -3.19 6.07 -15.50
N VAL A 171 -2.69 4.94 -16.00
CA VAL A 171 -1.24 4.68 -16.10
C VAL A 171 -0.56 5.73 -16.98
N THR A 172 -1.20 6.11 -18.09
CA THR A 172 -0.66 7.13 -19.01
C THR A 172 -0.61 8.52 -18.37
N ALA A 173 -1.69 8.94 -17.68
CA ALA A 173 -1.72 10.17 -16.91
C ALA A 173 -0.63 10.20 -15.83
N PHE A 174 -0.47 9.10 -15.10
CA PHE A 174 0.55 8.96 -14.07
C PHE A 174 1.98 9.11 -14.63
N LEU A 175 2.30 8.43 -15.74
CA LEU A 175 3.60 8.52 -16.39
C LEU A 175 3.96 9.92 -16.86
N ARG A 176 2.98 10.70 -17.35
CA ARG A 176 3.18 12.10 -17.74
C ARG A 176 3.53 12.97 -16.54
N ILE A 177 2.87 12.77 -15.41
CA ILE A 177 3.13 13.52 -14.19
C ILE A 177 4.54 13.23 -13.65
N LEU A 178 4.95 11.96 -13.65
CA LEU A 178 6.29 11.56 -13.21
C LEU A 178 7.41 12.18 -14.05
N GLU A 179 7.18 12.42 -15.35
CA GLU A 179 8.20 12.98 -16.25
C GLU A 179 8.62 14.41 -15.88
N TYR A 180 7.70 15.19 -15.30
CA TYR A 180 7.94 16.59 -14.92
C TYR A 180 8.11 16.79 -13.43
N TYR A 181 7.97 15.74 -12.61
CA TYR A 181 8.07 15.86 -11.16
C TYR A 181 9.52 16.06 -10.71
N ARG A 182 9.75 17.08 -9.87
CA ARG A 182 11.08 17.48 -9.39
C ARG A 182 11.27 17.31 -7.87
N GLY A 183 10.35 16.60 -7.22
CA GLY A 183 10.42 16.35 -5.79
C GLY A 183 10.91 14.95 -5.45
N ILE A 184 10.60 14.52 -4.23
CA ILE A 184 10.92 13.20 -3.70
C ILE A 184 9.62 12.41 -3.63
N LEU A 185 9.53 11.32 -4.37
CA LEU A 185 8.33 10.49 -4.45
C LEU A 185 8.64 9.07 -4.04
N PHE A 186 7.89 8.55 -3.07
CA PHE A 186 7.83 7.14 -2.74
C PHE A 186 6.52 6.55 -3.27
N LEU A 187 6.63 5.43 -3.96
CA LEU A 187 5.51 4.60 -4.41
C LEU A 187 5.57 3.30 -3.62
N THR A 188 4.46 2.87 -3.03
CA THR A 188 4.36 1.54 -2.44
C THR A 188 3.42 0.67 -3.26
N THR A 189 3.74 -0.62 -3.36
CA THR A 189 2.86 -1.61 -4.00
C THR A 189 2.95 -2.93 -3.24
N ASN A 190 1.81 -3.60 -3.14
CA ASN A 190 1.76 -4.97 -2.61
C ASN A 190 1.94 -6.02 -3.72
N ARG A 191 1.83 -5.60 -4.99
CA ARG A 191 1.93 -6.48 -6.14
C ARG A 191 3.34 -6.46 -6.69
N VAL A 192 3.91 -7.64 -6.89
CA VAL A 192 5.20 -7.84 -7.57
C VAL A 192 4.99 -8.16 -9.06
N ASN A 193 3.74 -8.18 -9.51
CA ASN A 193 3.35 -8.53 -10.88
C ASN A 193 3.88 -7.50 -11.90
N SER A 194 3.98 -7.95 -13.15
CA SER A 194 4.50 -7.21 -14.31
C SER A 194 4.18 -5.71 -14.29
N PHE A 195 5.18 -4.89 -13.96
CA PHE A 195 5.08 -3.44 -14.02
C PHE A 195 5.09 -2.94 -15.46
N ASP A 196 4.40 -1.83 -15.73
CA ASP A 196 4.48 -1.17 -17.04
C ASP A 196 5.94 -0.83 -17.39
N ARG A 197 6.38 -1.26 -18.57
CA ARG A 197 7.77 -1.10 -19.00
C ARG A 197 8.22 0.37 -19.02
N ALA A 198 7.30 1.32 -19.23
CA ALA A 198 7.61 2.75 -19.25
C ALA A 198 7.91 3.34 -17.86
N LEU A 199 7.61 2.61 -16.78
CA LEU A 199 7.97 3.00 -15.41
C LEU A 199 9.45 2.76 -15.10
N LYS A 200 10.07 1.77 -15.75
CA LYS A 200 11.50 1.43 -15.53
C LYS A 200 12.44 2.61 -15.78
N SER A 201 12.10 3.51 -16.70
CA SER A 201 12.90 4.70 -17.00
C SER A 201 12.57 5.91 -16.12
N ARG A 202 11.54 5.82 -15.26
CA ARG A 202 11.07 6.90 -14.38
C ARG A 202 11.32 6.61 -12.90
N ILE A 203 11.57 5.35 -12.54
CA ILE A 203 11.92 4.91 -11.20
C ILE A 203 13.45 4.92 -11.09
N GLN A 204 13.97 5.71 -10.14
CA GLN A 204 15.41 5.78 -9.89
C GLN A 204 15.91 4.60 -9.08
N VAL A 205 15.11 4.19 -8.08
CA VAL A 205 15.45 3.12 -7.15
C VAL A 205 14.21 2.27 -6.90
N ALA A 206 14.31 0.97 -7.15
CA ALA A 206 13.32 -0.02 -6.74
C ALA A 206 13.89 -0.86 -5.59
N ILE A 207 13.16 -0.96 -4.48
CA ILE A 207 13.53 -1.74 -3.29
C ILE A 207 12.48 -2.83 -3.10
N HIS A 208 12.96 -4.07 -3.15
CA HIS A 208 12.17 -5.23 -2.80
C HIS A 208 12.22 -5.46 -1.29
N TYR A 209 11.04 -5.62 -0.69
CA TYR A 209 10.87 -6.03 0.70
C TYR A 209 10.45 -7.50 0.71
N PRO A 210 11.37 -8.42 1.06
CA PRO A 210 11.02 -9.83 1.20
C PRO A 210 10.11 -10.04 2.42
N ALA A 211 9.50 -11.22 2.49
CA ALA A 211 8.87 -11.69 3.71
C ALA A 211 9.89 -11.67 4.87
N LEU A 212 9.42 -11.37 6.08
CA LEU A 212 10.28 -11.28 7.25
C LEU A 212 10.83 -12.66 7.60
N ASP A 213 12.16 -12.79 7.74
CA ASP A 213 12.79 -14.02 8.24
C ASP A 213 12.64 -14.15 9.78
N ALA A 214 12.97 -15.33 10.32
CA ALA A 214 12.86 -15.56 11.76
C ALA A 214 13.70 -14.58 12.60
N LYS A 215 14.87 -14.17 12.08
CA LYS A 215 15.75 -13.22 12.74
C LYS A 215 15.11 -11.83 12.83
N SER A 216 14.57 -11.32 11.72
CA SER A 216 13.88 -10.03 11.66
C SER A 216 12.62 -10.02 12.52
N ARG A 217 11.86 -11.14 12.54
CA ARG A 217 10.70 -11.29 13.43
C ARG A 217 11.10 -11.24 14.90
N LYS A 218 12.18 -11.94 15.31
CA LYS A 218 12.71 -11.87 16.68
C LYS A 218 13.05 -10.44 17.06
N GLU A 219 13.77 -9.72 16.19
CA GLU A 219 14.16 -8.34 16.45
C GLU A 219 12.93 -7.41 16.58
N LEU A 220 11.93 -7.57 15.71
CA LEU A 220 10.68 -6.80 15.78
C LEU A 220 9.90 -7.07 17.07
N TRP A 221 9.81 -8.33 17.51
CA TRP A 221 9.21 -8.67 18.80
C TRP A 221 9.91 -7.94 19.95
N GLN A 222 11.24 -7.98 20.00
CA GLN A 222 12.01 -7.28 21.04
C GLN A 222 11.78 -5.77 20.99
N ILE A 223 11.75 -5.15 19.81
CA ILE A 223 11.47 -3.73 19.63
C ILE A 223 10.09 -3.37 20.18
N PHE A 224 9.05 -4.07 19.75
CA PHE A 224 7.69 -3.72 20.14
C PHE A 224 7.42 -4.01 21.62
N LEU A 225 7.96 -5.11 22.16
CA LEU A 225 7.84 -5.41 23.59
C LEU A 225 8.58 -4.40 24.46
N SER A 226 9.79 -3.98 24.08
CA SER A 226 10.53 -2.94 24.81
C SER A 226 9.78 -1.60 24.84
N LYS A 227 9.09 -1.26 23.75
CA LYS A 227 8.25 -0.05 23.66
C LYS A 227 6.93 -0.16 24.42
N ALA A 228 6.37 -1.37 24.53
CA ALA A 228 5.08 -1.61 25.20
C ALA A 228 5.23 -1.80 26.72
N SER A 229 6.43 -2.17 27.19
CA SER A 229 6.75 -2.32 28.60
C SER A 229 6.66 -0.98 29.33
N ALA A 230 5.77 -0.89 30.34
CA ALA A 230 5.62 0.30 31.17
C ALA A 230 6.89 0.62 31.98
N THR A 231 7.70 -0.40 32.29
CA THR A 231 8.98 -0.29 33.00
C THR A 231 10.16 0.07 32.11
N GLY A 232 9.96 0.19 30.78
CA GLY A 232 11.03 0.55 29.85
C GLY A 232 12.12 -0.50 29.77
N GLN A 233 11.76 -1.79 29.92
CA GLN A 233 12.74 -2.87 29.89
C GLN A 233 13.54 -2.88 28.58
N PRO A 234 14.85 -3.15 28.63
CA PRO A 234 15.69 -3.17 27.44
C PRO A 234 15.26 -4.29 26.48
N LYS A 235 15.55 -4.12 25.19
CA LYS A 235 15.21 -5.08 24.13
C LYS A 235 15.64 -6.52 24.46
N ASP A 236 16.81 -6.67 25.09
CA ASP A 236 17.40 -7.97 25.40
C ASP A 236 16.63 -8.73 26.50
N ALA A 237 15.85 -8.04 27.35
CA ALA A 237 15.02 -8.69 28.36
C ALA A 237 13.95 -9.60 27.76
N TRP A 238 13.58 -9.36 26.49
CA TRP A 238 12.55 -10.11 25.78
C TRP A 238 13.12 -11.14 24.80
N ALA A 239 14.45 -11.36 24.78
CA ALA A 239 15.11 -12.21 23.78
C ALA A 239 14.57 -13.65 23.74
N ASP A 240 14.41 -14.27 24.90
CA ASP A 240 14.00 -15.68 25.02
C ASP A 240 12.56 -15.91 24.53
N ILE A 241 11.64 -15.01 24.88
CA ILE A 241 10.26 -15.11 24.42
C ILE A 241 10.13 -14.70 22.96
N ALA A 242 10.85 -13.66 22.52
CA ALA A 242 10.86 -13.24 21.12
C ALA A 242 11.36 -14.35 20.19
N GLU A 243 12.34 -15.16 20.62
CA GLU A 243 12.81 -16.31 19.85
C GLU A 243 11.74 -17.38 19.69
N LYS A 244 10.99 -17.69 20.75
CA LYS A 244 9.86 -18.62 20.68
C LYS A 244 8.75 -18.10 19.77
N LEU A 245 8.40 -16.81 19.86
CA LEU A 245 7.35 -16.20 19.05
C LEU A 245 7.76 -16.01 17.59
N ALA A 246 9.06 -15.86 17.30
CA ALA A 246 9.59 -15.72 15.95
C ALA A 246 9.42 -16.98 15.09
N SER A 247 9.14 -18.14 15.69
CA SER A 247 8.75 -19.35 14.97
C SER A 247 7.49 -19.17 14.13
N GLN A 248 6.64 -18.21 14.48
CA GLN A 248 5.40 -17.89 13.78
C GLN A 248 5.68 -17.05 12.55
N VAL A 249 5.09 -17.41 11.41
CA VAL A 249 5.19 -16.66 10.16
C VAL A 249 4.21 -15.50 10.21
N LEU A 250 4.66 -14.39 10.79
CA LEU A 250 3.86 -13.17 10.96
C LEU A 250 4.57 -11.99 10.29
N ASN A 251 3.78 -11.11 9.66
CA ASN A 251 4.25 -9.82 9.18
C ASN A 251 4.38 -8.80 10.33
N GLY A 252 5.07 -7.68 10.09
CA GLY A 252 5.34 -6.68 11.11
C GLY A 252 4.08 -6.03 11.70
N ARG A 253 2.98 -5.94 10.92
CA ARG A 253 1.69 -5.43 11.39
C ARG A 253 1.07 -6.40 12.40
N GLN A 254 0.99 -7.69 12.06
CA GLN A 254 0.46 -8.74 12.94
C GLN A 254 1.25 -8.83 14.26
N ILE A 255 2.59 -8.73 14.21
CA ILE A 255 3.43 -8.72 15.41
C ILE A 255 3.09 -7.51 16.30
N ARG A 256 3.04 -6.31 15.74
CA ARG A 256 2.69 -5.09 16.47
C ARG A 256 1.31 -5.19 17.11
N ASP A 257 0.33 -5.69 16.37
CA ASP A 257 -1.05 -5.78 16.83
C ASP A 257 -1.17 -6.85 17.93
N SER A 258 -0.43 -7.96 17.83
CA SER A 258 -0.32 -8.97 18.90
C SER A 258 0.26 -8.39 20.19
N VAL A 259 1.31 -7.57 20.12
CA VAL A 259 1.87 -6.88 21.28
C VAL A 259 0.86 -5.90 21.88
N ARG A 260 0.13 -5.15 21.06
CA ARG A 260 -0.91 -4.22 21.54
C ARG A 260 -2.05 -4.92 22.26
N ILE A 261 -2.52 -6.05 21.71
CA ILE A 261 -3.56 -6.87 22.36
C ILE A 261 -3.03 -7.38 23.72
N ALA A 262 -1.81 -7.91 23.75
CA ALA A 262 -1.20 -8.38 24.99
C ALA A 262 -1.04 -7.26 26.03
N GLN A 263 -0.64 -6.06 25.60
CA GLN A 263 -0.54 -4.87 26.45
C GLN A 263 -1.90 -4.45 27.00
N ALA A 264 -2.94 -4.45 26.16
CA ALA A 264 -4.29 -4.11 26.59
C ALA A 264 -4.85 -5.11 27.60
N SER A 265 -4.61 -6.42 27.41
CA SER A 265 -4.97 -7.45 28.38
C SER A 265 -4.26 -7.24 29.72
N ALA A 266 -2.93 -7.04 29.69
CA ALA A 266 -2.14 -6.80 30.90
C ALA A 266 -2.64 -5.55 31.67
N LEU A 267 -2.91 -4.45 30.94
CA LEU A 267 -3.44 -3.21 31.52
C LEU A 267 -4.83 -3.42 32.16
N GLY A 268 -5.72 -4.17 31.50
CA GLY A 268 -7.04 -4.50 32.04
C GLY A 268 -6.98 -5.32 33.33
N GLU A 269 -5.92 -6.10 33.51
CA GLU A 269 -5.67 -6.91 34.71
C GLU A 269 -4.80 -6.18 35.76
N GLY A 270 -4.29 -4.98 35.46
CA GLY A 270 -3.38 -4.25 36.33
C GLY A 270 -2.01 -4.92 36.50
N THR A 271 -1.59 -5.76 35.55
CA THR A 271 -0.32 -6.49 35.56
C THR A 271 0.61 -6.01 34.43
N GLU A 272 1.88 -6.40 34.48
CA GLU A 272 2.79 -6.22 33.35
C GLU A 272 2.55 -7.26 32.24
N ILE A 273 3.15 -7.05 31.07
CA ILE A 273 3.05 -7.99 29.95
C ILE A 273 3.74 -9.31 30.31
N GLU A 274 2.93 -10.28 30.72
CA GLU A 274 3.37 -11.66 30.88
C GLU A 274 3.29 -12.48 29.57
N THR A 275 4.03 -13.58 29.55
CA THR A 275 4.06 -14.53 28.43
C THR A 275 2.67 -15.05 28.03
N ARG A 276 1.77 -15.23 29.00
CA ARG A 276 0.38 -15.68 28.75
C ARG A 276 -0.41 -14.68 27.89
N HIS A 277 -0.20 -13.38 28.05
CA HIS A 277 -0.89 -12.36 27.27
C HIS A 277 -0.50 -12.45 25.79
N LEU A 278 0.78 -12.71 25.52
CA LEU A 278 1.31 -12.85 24.16
C LEU A 278 0.75 -14.10 23.46
N TYR A 279 0.73 -15.24 24.15
CA TYR A 279 0.13 -16.45 23.58
C TYR A 279 -1.38 -16.32 23.38
N ASN A 280 -2.09 -15.63 24.28
CA ASN A 280 -3.52 -15.35 24.10
C ASN A 280 -3.77 -14.47 22.87
N ALA A 281 -2.96 -13.41 22.69
CA ALA A 281 -3.05 -12.55 21.51
C ALA A 281 -2.81 -13.33 20.21
N LEU A 282 -1.79 -14.19 20.18
CA LEU A 282 -1.53 -15.06 19.02
C LEU A 282 -2.65 -16.06 18.77
N ARG A 283 -3.26 -16.62 19.81
CA ARG A 283 -4.40 -17.53 19.68
C ARG A 283 -5.61 -16.83 19.05
N LEU A 284 -5.89 -15.59 19.47
CA LEU A 284 -6.97 -14.79 18.89
C LEU A 284 -6.72 -14.47 17.42
N LEU A 285 -5.48 -14.10 17.09
CA LEU A 285 -5.07 -13.81 15.72
C LEU A 285 -5.25 -15.03 14.80
N ARG A 286 -4.79 -16.21 15.23
CA ARG A 286 -4.98 -17.46 14.47
C ARG A 286 -6.45 -17.82 14.30
N LYS A 287 -7.23 -17.73 15.37
CA LYS A 287 -8.67 -18.03 15.31
C LYS A 287 -9.37 -17.15 14.26
N PHE A 288 -9.01 -15.87 14.19
CA PHE A 288 -9.52 -14.96 13.18
C PHE A 288 -9.07 -15.36 11.77
N GLU A 289 -7.81 -15.72 11.57
CA GLU A 289 -7.29 -16.19 10.28
C GLU A 289 -7.99 -17.47 9.83
N ASP A 290 -8.14 -18.45 10.73
CA ASP A 290 -8.85 -19.71 10.46
C ASP A 290 -10.32 -19.45 10.08
N GLU A 291 -11.03 -18.58 10.81
CA GLU A 291 -12.42 -18.20 10.49
C GLU A 291 -12.53 -17.49 9.13
N PHE A 292 -11.55 -16.63 8.80
CA PHE A 292 -11.53 -15.89 7.54
C PHE A 292 -11.21 -16.78 6.34
N GLU A 293 -10.29 -17.73 6.48
CA GLU A 293 -9.98 -18.72 5.44
C GLU A 293 -11.14 -19.70 5.23
N ASN A 294 -11.76 -20.19 6.30
CA ASN A 294 -12.91 -21.09 6.21
C ASN A 294 -14.15 -20.39 5.61
N GLY A 295 -14.38 -19.11 5.91
CA GLY A 295 -15.46 -18.33 5.31
C GLY A 295 -15.30 -18.12 3.80
N ARG A 296 -14.07 -17.96 3.30
CA ARG A 296 -13.80 -17.91 1.85
C ARG A 296 -14.05 -19.25 1.15
N LEU A 297 -13.75 -20.37 1.81
CA LEU A 297 -13.99 -21.70 1.26
C LEU A 297 -15.49 -22.05 1.15
N GLU A 298 -16.35 -21.44 1.97
CA GLU A 298 -17.81 -21.58 1.85
C GLU A 298 -18.41 -20.72 0.73
N GLU A 299 -17.83 -19.54 0.43
CA GLU A 299 -18.29 -18.68 -0.68
C GLU A 299 -17.84 -19.19 -2.07
N ASP A 300 -16.70 -19.87 -2.17
CA ASP A 300 -16.17 -20.42 -3.44
C ASP A 300 -16.81 -21.76 -3.86
N GLN A 301 -17.77 -22.31 -3.09
CA GLN A 301 -18.59 -23.43 -3.57
C GLN A 301 -19.75 -22.92 -4.44
N PRO A 302 -19.84 -23.31 -5.74
CA PRO A 302 -20.98 -22.91 -6.55
C PRO A 302 -22.26 -23.49 -5.95
N ARG A 303 -23.21 -22.59 -5.65
CA ARG A 303 -24.54 -22.91 -5.10
C ARG A 303 -25.25 -23.98 -5.94
N LYS A 304 -25.05 -25.26 -5.62
CA LYS A 304 -25.92 -26.37 -6.05
C LYS A 304 -27.24 -26.34 -5.26
N ARG A 305 -27.99 -25.24 -5.35
CA ARG A 305 -29.37 -25.11 -4.86
C ARG A 305 -30.11 -24.07 -5.71
N ALA A 306 -30.33 -24.39 -6.98
CA ALA A 306 -31.23 -23.66 -7.86
C ALA A 306 -31.74 -24.59 -8.97
N ARG A 307 -32.37 -25.71 -8.60
CA ARG A 307 -33.18 -26.55 -9.50
C ARG A 307 -34.18 -27.40 -8.69
N TYR A 308 -34.94 -26.76 -7.81
CA TYR A 308 -36.22 -27.23 -7.31
C TYR A 308 -36.87 -25.98 -6.74
N LEU A 309 -38.12 -25.69 -7.12
CA LEU A 309 -38.85 -24.42 -6.95
C LEU A 309 -38.74 -23.47 -8.15
N ASP A 310 -39.21 -23.93 -9.31
CA ASP A 310 -39.91 -23.06 -10.25
C ASP A 310 -40.99 -23.89 -10.97
N LYS A 311 -42.07 -24.15 -10.26
CA LYS A 311 -43.39 -24.57 -10.78
C LYS A 311 -44.37 -24.31 -9.65
N ASN A 312 -45.08 -23.19 -9.77
CA ASN A 312 -46.34 -22.80 -9.11
C ASN A 312 -46.21 -21.39 -8.55
N GLU A 313 -46.52 -20.39 -9.38
CA GLU A 313 -47.35 -19.24 -9.02
C GLU A 313 -47.40 -18.29 -10.21
N TYR A 314 -48.45 -18.44 -11.02
CA TYR A 314 -49.18 -17.34 -11.66
C TYR A 314 -50.57 -17.88 -11.99
N GLU A 315 -51.47 -17.81 -11.00
CA GLU A 315 -52.91 -17.68 -11.26
C GLU A 315 -53.17 -16.16 -11.23
N ASP A 316 -53.43 -15.56 -12.39
CA ASP A 316 -54.11 -14.28 -12.50
C ASP A 316 -55.44 -14.56 -13.19
N GLU A 317 -56.53 -14.24 -12.49
CA GLU A 317 -57.88 -14.11 -13.01
C GLU A 317 -57.95 -12.87 -13.90
N ASP A 318 -58.48 -13.00 -15.12
CA ASP A 318 -59.56 -12.14 -15.64
C ASP A 318 -60.01 -12.64 -17.05
N GLU A 319 -61.31 -12.92 -17.11
CA GLU A 319 -62.24 -13.06 -18.26
C GLU A 319 -62.01 -11.94 -19.33
N ASP A 320 -62.34 -12.01 -20.63
CA ASP A 320 -63.17 -12.87 -21.48
C ASP A 320 -62.92 -12.44 -22.96
N GLU A 321 -63.48 -13.21 -23.90
CA GLU A 321 -63.80 -12.90 -25.32
C GLU A 321 -62.76 -13.22 -26.45
N ASP A 322 -63.03 -14.38 -27.06
CA ASP A 322 -63.42 -14.57 -28.47
C ASP A 322 -62.38 -14.71 -29.62
N GLU A 323 -62.62 -15.80 -30.36
CA GLU A 323 -62.45 -16.09 -31.80
C GLU A 323 -61.30 -17.03 -32.23
N ASP A 324 -61.72 -18.30 -32.42
CA ASP A 324 -61.55 -19.20 -33.59
C ASP A 324 -60.33 -19.00 -34.51
N GLU A 325 -59.55 -20.06 -34.72
CA GLU A 325 -59.57 -20.88 -35.95
C GLU A 325 -58.48 -21.98 -35.92
N ASP A 326 -58.78 -23.03 -36.69
CA ASP A 326 -58.28 -24.40 -36.66
C ASP A 326 -56.91 -24.65 -37.34
N GLU A 327 -56.56 -25.95 -37.39
CA GLU A 327 -55.65 -26.68 -38.30
C GLU A 327 -54.26 -27.02 -37.69
N ASP A 328 -54.04 -28.28 -37.27
CA ASP A 328 -53.63 -29.47 -38.07
C ASP A 328 -52.16 -29.31 -38.54
N GLU A 329 -51.17 -30.16 -38.25
CA GLU A 329 -50.94 -31.59 -38.54
C GLU A 329 -49.51 -31.88 -37.95
N ASP A 330 -49.24 -33.03 -37.31
CA ASP A 330 -48.55 -34.22 -37.87
C ASP A 330 -47.13 -33.91 -38.45
N GLU A 331 -46.00 -34.61 -38.25
CA GLU A 331 -45.61 -36.01 -38.02
C GLU A 331 -44.05 -35.98 -37.83
N ASP A 332 -43.47 -36.75 -36.91
CA ASP A 332 -42.59 -37.93 -37.12
C ASP A 332 -41.10 -37.62 -37.47
N GLU A 333 -40.14 -38.14 -36.66
CA GLU A 333 -39.21 -39.28 -36.99
C GLU A 333 -38.01 -38.79 -37.85
N ASP A 334 -36.73 -39.14 -37.70
CA ASP A 334 -35.96 -40.24 -37.10
C ASP A 334 -34.49 -39.75 -36.93
N GLU A 335 -33.77 -40.23 -35.92
CA GLU A 335 -32.62 -41.18 -36.00
C GLU A 335 -31.63 -40.94 -37.17
N ASP A 336 -30.36 -40.70 -36.84
CA ASP A 336 -29.34 -41.74 -37.03
C ASP A 336 -27.93 -41.31 -36.57
N GLU A 337 -27.27 -42.31 -36.00
CA GLU A 337 -25.89 -42.39 -35.56
C GLU A 337 -24.92 -42.33 -36.76
N ASP A 338 -23.65 -41.98 -36.52
CA ASP A 338 -22.55 -42.92 -36.78
C ASP A 338 -21.17 -42.32 -36.47
N GLU A 339 -20.36 -43.22 -35.95
CA GLU A 339 -18.96 -43.15 -35.56
C GLU A 339 -18.04 -42.92 -36.77
N ASP A 340 -16.80 -42.47 -36.55
CA ASP A 340 -15.63 -43.23 -36.99
C ASP A 340 -14.32 -42.59 -36.50
N GLU A 341 -13.44 -43.51 -36.11
CA GLU A 341 -12.06 -43.39 -35.64
C GLU A 341 -11.12 -42.92 -36.77
N ASP A 342 -9.94 -42.41 -36.41
CA ASP A 342 -8.68 -42.97 -36.94
C ASP A 342 -7.46 -42.30 -36.28
N GLU A 343 -6.53 -43.18 -35.93
CA GLU A 343 -5.19 -42.99 -35.37
C GLU A 343 -4.24 -42.37 -36.41
N ASP A 344 -3.12 -41.80 -35.96
CA ASP A 344 -1.80 -42.14 -36.51
C ASP A 344 -0.68 -41.51 -35.66
N GLU A 345 0.23 -42.40 -35.25
CA GLU A 345 1.52 -42.17 -34.62
C GLU A 345 2.52 -41.58 -35.64
N ASP A 346 3.57 -40.91 -35.16
CA ASP A 346 4.94 -41.18 -35.62
C ASP A 346 5.97 -40.44 -34.74
N GLU A 347 6.91 -41.25 -34.25
CA GLU A 347 8.13 -40.94 -33.52
C GLU A 347 9.18 -40.27 -34.44
N ASP A 348 10.15 -39.55 -33.87
CA ASP A 348 11.58 -39.79 -34.17
C ASP A 348 12.51 -38.90 -33.34
N GLU A 349 13.61 -39.53 -32.94
CA GLU A 349 14.62 -39.22 -31.93
C GLU A 349 15.79 -38.32 -32.43
N ASP A 350 16.81 -38.22 -31.56
CA ASP A 350 18.22 -37.85 -31.74
C ASP A 350 18.61 -36.39 -31.46
N GLU A 351 19.17 -36.07 -30.29
CA GLU A 351 20.59 -36.27 -29.86
C GLU A 351 21.58 -35.36 -30.61
N ASP A 352 22.24 -34.45 -29.88
CA ASP A 352 23.70 -34.41 -29.81
C ASP A 352 24.22 -33.30 -28.86
N GLU A 353 25.24 -33.71 -28.11
CA GLU A 353 26.05 -32.99 -27.13
C GLU A 353 26.94 -31.92 -27.78
N ASP A 354 27.42 -30.93 -27.00
CA ASP A 354 28.87 -30.68 -26.89
C ASP A 354 29.25 -29.49 -25.98
N GLU A 355 30.45 -29.65 -25.42
CA GLU A 355 31.07 -29.06 -24.24
C GLU A 355 31.66 -27.62 -24.37
N GLU A 356 31.92 -27.06 -23.19
CA GLU A 356 32.99 -26.16 -22.74
C GLU A 356 33.87 -25.40 -23.76
N SER A 357 33.94 -24.07 -23.62
CA SER A 357 35.15 -23.33 -23.13
C SER A 357 34.92 -21.82 -22.96
#